data_AF-A0A059XFL0-F1
#
_entry.id   AF-A0A059XFL0-F1
#
_cell.length_a   1.000
_cell.length_b   1.000
_cell.length_c   1.000
_cell.angle_alpha   90.00
_cell.angle_beta   90.00
_cell.angle_gamma   90.00
#
_symmetry.space_group_name_H-M   'P 1'
#
loop_
_entity.id
_entity.type
_entity.pdbx_description
1 polymer ?
#
loop_
_entity_poly.entity_id
_entity_poly.type
_entity_poly.pdbx_seq_one_letter_code
_entity_poly.pdbx_strand_id
1 'polypeptide(L)'
;MSQWVNESNSTGLYQSLPEYAVGILNDFKKRNDKFQTLKSADLKIQAGKSASDVSGVMSDDNTQLLGLTVNVELKSFENEILLGSILVNKSGSQGSEGYPSEFELPKGSAFFLIGALKVENFQTDKNKLTGPPFQIFKSQDFMTRKTEFVIILEPVYK
;
A
#
# COMPACT_ATOMS: atom_id res chain seq x y z
N MET A 1 11.81 -8.34 -4.79
CA MET A 1 11.01 -8.55 -3.57
C MET A 1 11.80 -9.18 -2.43
N SER A 2 12.47 -10.32 -2.65
CA SER A 2 13.28 -11.01 -1.62
C SER A 2 14.29 -10.10 -0.91
N GLN A 3 14.91 -9.16 -1.63
CA GLN A 3 15.85 -8.19 -1.04
C GLN A 3 15.20 -7.28 0.01
N TRP A 4 14.02 -6.73 -0.27
CA TRP A 4 13.30 -5.82 0.63
C TRP A 4 12.85 -6.55 1.90
N VAL A 5 12.32 -7.76 1.74
CA VAL A 5 11.93 -8.62 2.86
C VAL A 5 13.15 -8.96 3.71
N ASN A 6 14.25 -9.40 3.09
CA ASN A 6 15.47 -9.77 3.81
C ASN A 6 16.07 -8.59 4.57
N GLU A 7 16.10 -7.41 3.97
CA GLU A 7 16.60 -6.19 4.61
C GLU A 7 15.76 -5.80 5.82
N SER A 8 14.45 -5.66 5.64
CA SER A 8 13.54 -5.31 6.73
C SER A 8 13.54 -6.38 7.82
N ASN A 9 13.73 -7.66 7.47
CA ASN A 9 13.84 -8.75 8.43
C ASN A 9 15.16 -8.70 9.21
N SER A 10 16.27 -8.34 8.55
CA SER A 10 17.57 -8.21 9.20
C SER A 10 17.61 -7.11 10.27
N THR A 11 16.74 -6.10 10.15
CA THR A 11 16.59 -5.01 11.12
C THR A 11 15.44 -5.23 12.09
N GLY A 12 14.74 -6.36 12.03
CA GLY A 12 13.57 -6.64 12.89
C GLY A 12 12.34 -5.77 12.58
N LEU A 13 12.30 -5.12 11.42
CA LEU A 13 11.23 -4.22 11.00
C LEU A 13 10.21 -4.91 10.07
N TYR A 14 10.43 -6.18 9.71
CA TYR A 14 9.52 -6.97 8.88
C TYR A 14 8.50 -7.71 9.74
N GLN A 15 7.23 -7.65 9.34
CA GLN A 15 6.15 -8.40 9.97
C GLN A 15 5.40 -9.18 8.89
N SER A 16 5.37 -10.51 9.03
CA SER A 16 4.57 -11.39 8.18
C SER A 16 3.27 -11.72 8.90
N LEU A 17 2.15 -11.28 8.34
CA LEU A 17 0.81 -11.57 8.84
C LEU A 17 0.15 -12.63 7.92
N PRO A 18 -0.95 -13.27 8.33
CA PRO A 18 -1.55 -14.36 7.56
C PRO A 18 -1.89 -13.99 6.11
N GLU A 19 -2.38 -12.77 5.89
CA GLU A 19 -2.88 -12.34 4.58
C GLU A 19 -1.96 -11.38 3.82
N TYR A 20 -1.04 -10.73 4.53
CA TYR A 20 -0.20 -9.65 4.00
C TYR A 20 1.09 -9.54 4.83
N ALA A 21 2.06 -8.81 4.32
CA ALA A 21 3.27 -8.51 5.08
C ALA A 21 3.63 -7.04 4.94
N VAL A 22 4.34 -6.53 5.94
CA VAL A 22 4.76 -5.14 6.02
C VAL A 22 6.21 -5.04 6.42
N GLY A 23 6.85 -3.94 6.05
CA GLY A 23 8.22 -3.68 6.47
C GLY A 23 8.66 -2.26 6.21
N ILE A 24 9.91 -1.97 6.56
CA ILE A 24 10.54 -0.67 6.39
C ILE A 24 11.78 -0.82 5.53
N LEU A 25 11.92 0.08 4.56
CA LEU A 25 13.10 0.23 3.73
C LEU A 25 13.84 1.49 4.15
N ASN A 26 15.08 1.34 4.58
CA ASN A 26 15.92 2.49 4.91
C ASN A 26 16.52 3.10 3.64
N ASP A 27 16.85 4.40 3.72
CA ASP A 27 17.47 5.16 2.64
C ASP A 27 16.72 5.05 1.28
N PHE A 28 15.38 4.99 1.32
CA PHE A 28 14.55 4.63 0.16
C PHE A 28 14.85 5.45 -1.10
N LYS A 29 15.03 6.78 -0.96
CA LYS A 29 15.35 7.68 -2.08
C LYS A 29 16.70 7.43 -2.75
N LYS A 30 17.63 6.75 -2.08
CA LYS A 30 18.97 6.47 -2.62
C LYS A 30 19.01 5.13 -3.36
N ARG A 31 17.92 4.36 -3.33
CA ARG A 31 17.85 3.01 -3.90
C ARG A 31 17.67 3.08 -5.42
N ASN A 32 18.27 2.13 -6.13
CA ASN A 32 18.10 1.94 -7.56
C ASN A 32 17.26 0.68 -7.86
N ASP A 33 16.17 0.53 -7.11
CA ASP A 33 15.30 -0.63 -7.23
C ASP A 33 14.40 -0.52 -8.46
N LYS A 34 14.21 -1.63 -9.18
CA LYS A 34 13.34 -1.68 -10.34
C LYS A 34 11.90 -1.98 -9.90
N PHE A 35 11.08 -0.94 -9.82
CA PHE A 35 9.63 -1.06 -9.67
C PHE A 35 8.91 -0.10 -10.64
N GLN A 36 7.68 -0.44 -11.00
CA GLN A 36 6.83 0.41 -11.83
C GLN A 36 5.76 1.08 -10.95
N THR A 37 5.75 2.40 -10.92
CA THR A 37 4.70 3.16 -10.22
C THR A 37 3.39 3.08 -11.00
N LEU A 38 2.38 2.48 -10.38
CA LEU A 38 1.04 2.33 -10.98
C LEU A 38 0.12 3.52 -10.68
N LYS A 39 0.23 4.07 -9.47
CA LYS A 39 -0.47 5.26 -8.97
C LYS A 39 0.40 5.91 -7.89
N SER A 40 0.36 7.23 -7.79
CA SER A 40 0.95 8.01 -6.69
C SER A 40 -0.07 9.03 -6.20
N ALA A 41 -0.10 9.31 -4.90
CA ALA A 41 -0.95 10.33 -4.29
C ALA A 41 -0.19 11.03 -3.17
N ASP A 42 -0.22 12.36 -3.19
CA ASP A 42 0.38 13.18 -2.14
C ASP A 42 -0.67 13.49 -1.06
N LEU A 43 -0.51 12.91 0.13
CA LEU A 43 -1.38 13.17 1.27
C LEU A 43 -0.74 14.22 2.18
N LYS A 44 -1.42 15.36 2.37
CA LYS A 44 -1.03 16.38 3.34
C LYS A 44 -1.71 16.09 4.67
N ILE A 45 -0.96 15.64 5.66
CA ILE A 45 -1.48 15.18 6.96
C ILE A 45 -0.84 15.99 8.07
N GLN A 46 -1.64 16.45 9.04
CA GLN A 46 -1.16 17.07 10.27
C GLN A 46 -1.13 16.03 11.40
N ALA A 47 -0.30 16.24 12.42
CA ALA A 47 -0.27 15.35 13.59
C ALA A 47 -1.66 15.28 14.26
N GLY A 48 -2.08 14.08 14.63
CA GLY A 48 -3.42 13.79 15.14
C GLY A 48 -4.53 13.84 14.09
N LYS A 49 -4.21 13.85 12.79
CA LYS A 49 -5.18 13.82 11.69
C LYS A 49 -4.96 12.63 10.78
N SER A 50 -6.00 12.28 10.05
CA SER A 50 -5.96 11.27 8.99
C SER A 50 -6.20 11.90 7.61
N ALA A 51 -5.71 11.23 6.59
CA ALA A 51 -6.05 11.49 5.20
C ALA A 51 -6.26 10.16 4.47
N SER A 52 -7.00 10.19 3.37
CA SER A 52 -7.29 9.01 2.59
C SER A 52 -7.09 9.23 1.09
N ASP A 53 -6.66 8.17 0.42
CA ASP A 53 -6.67 8.05 -1.03
C ASP A 53 -7.64 6.92 -1.43
N VAL A 54 -8.46 7.20 -2.44
CA VAL A 54 -9.43 6.24 -2.97
C VAL A 54 -9.05 5.91 -4.41
N SER A 55 -8.99 4.62 -4.72
CA SER A 55 -8.76 4.09 -6.06
C SER A 55 -9.85 3.09 -6.38
N GLY A 56 -10.69 3.37 -7.37
CA GLY A 56 -11.78 2.46 -7.70
C GLY A 56 -12.88 3.09 -8.52
N VAL A 57 -13.98 2.36 -8.62
CA VAL A 57 -15.23 2.83 -9.22
C VAL A 57 -16.36 2.58 -8.25
N MET A 58 -17.39 3.42 -8.30
CA MET A 58 -18.65 3.11 -7.63
C MET A 58 -19.36 1.98 -8.38
N SER A 59 -20.07 1.13 -7.64
CA SER A 59 -21.00 0.16 -8.21
C SER A 59 -22.09 0.84 -9.04
N ASP A 60 -22.76 0.09 -9.91
CA ASP A 60 -23.74 0.65 -10.86
C ASP A 60 -24.94 1.32 -10.14
N ASP A 61 -25.23 0.91 -8.91
CA ASP A 61 -26.25 1.46 -8.02
C ASP A 61 -25.71 2.54 -7.06
N ASN A 62 -24.42 2.90 -7.16
CA ASN A 62 -23.69 3.85 -6.30
C ASN A 62 -23.71 3.51 -4.80
N THR A 63 -24.02 2.27 -4.42
CA THR A 63 -24.10 1.89 -3.00
C THR A 63 -22.76 1.43 -2.43
N GLN A 64 -21.83 0.99 -3.28
CA GLN A 64 -20.57 0.39 -2.85
C GLN A 64 -19.39 0.87 -3.69
N LEU A 65 -18.27 1.15 -3.03
CA LEU A 65 -16.98 1.30 -3.70
C LEU A 65 -16.43 -0.07 -4.09
N LEU A 66 -16.04 -0.22 -5.35
CA LEU A 66 -15.21 -1.31 -5.83
C LEU A 66 -13.78 -0.78 -5.99
N GLY A 67 -12.83 -1.26 -5.19
CA GLY A 67 -11.43 -0.86 -5.28
C GLY A 67 -10.68 -0.86 -3.95
N LEU A 68 -9.74 0.07 -3.82
CA LEU A 68 -8.87 0.25 -2.66
C LEU A 68 -9.08 1.62 -2.04
N THR A 69 -9.18 1.66 -0.72
CA THR A 69 -9.11 2.88 0.09
C THR A 69 -7.91 2.77 1.01
N VAL A 70 -6.96 3.68 0.89
CA VAL A 70 -5.80 3.79 1.77
C VAL A 70 -6.05 4.93 2.74
N ASN A 71 -6.15 4.64 4.03
CA ASN A 71 -6.26 5.64 5.08
C ASN A 71 -4.94 5.70 5.84
N VAL A 72 -4.39 6.89 6.03
CA VAL A 72 -3.16 7.12 6.78
C VAL A 72 -3.47 8.09 7.90
N GLU A 73 -3.05 7.73 9.11
CA GLU A 73 -3.11 8.59 10.29
C GLU A 73 -1.69 8.93 10.73
N LEU A 74 -1.42 10.22 10.89
CA LEU A 74 -0.18 10.69 11.49
C LEU A 74 -0.41 10.89 12.99
N LYS A 75 0.17 10.03 13.83
CA LYS A 75 0.03 10.12 15.29
C LYS A 75 0.94 11.22 15.84
N SER A 76 2.23 11.16 15.52
CA SER A 76 3.22 12.16 15.95
C SER A 76 4.44 12.20 15.04
N PHE A 77 5.25 13.24 15.22
CA PHE A 77 6.54 13.38 14.57
C PHE A 77 7.54 13.97 15.57
N GLU A 78 8.48 13.13 16.03
CA GLU A 78 9.44 13.48 17.08
C GLU A 78 10.81 12.90 16.72
N ASN A 79 11.89 13.64 16.99
CA ASN A 79 13.28 13.17 16.76
C ASN A 79 13.54 12.61 15.34
N GLU A 80 12.97 13.25 14.31
CA GLU A 80 13.06 12.80 12.91
C GLU A 80 12.40 11.43 12.62
N ILE A 81 11.55 10.95 13.53
CA ILE A 81 10.78 9.71 13.41
C ILE A 81 9.30 10.06 13.32
N LEU A 82 8.65 9.51 12.29
CA LEU A 82 7.24 9.68 12.02
C LEU A 82 6.47 8.45 12.50
N LEU A 83 5.58 8.63 13.48
CA LEU A 83 4.73 7.58 14.02
C LEU A 83 3.33 7.68 13.44
N GLY A 84 2.79 6.57 12.97
CA GLY A 84 1.47 6.56 12.36
C GLY A 84 0.86 5.19 12.20
N SER A 85 -0.32 5.19 11.58
CA SER A 85 -1.01 3.98 11.17
C SER A 85 -1.48 4.10 9.72
N ILE A 86 -1.58 2.95 9.06
CA ILE A 86 -2.15 2.81 7.73
C ILE A 86 -3.22 1.71 7.77
N LEU A 87 -4.37 1.99 7.15
CA LEU A 87 -5.40 1.00 6.90
C LEU A 87 -5.69 0.96 5.41
N VAL A 88 -5.31 -0.15 4.77
CA VAL A 88 -5.69 -0.43 3.39
C VAL A 88 -6.96 -1.26 3.40
N ASN A 89 -8.06 -0.71 2.88
CA ASN A 89 -9.31 -1.42 2.71
C ASN A 89 -9.48 -1.79 1.24
N LYS A 90 -9.71 -3.07 0.98
CA LYS A 90 -10.11 -3.60 -0.32
C LYS A 90 -11.60 -3.87 -0.28
N SER A 91 -12.36 -3.19 -1.13
CA SER A 91 -13.81 -3.35 -1.23
C SER A 91 -14.17 -3.90 -2.60
N GLY A 92 -14.82 -5.06 -2.67
CA GLY A 92 -15.26 -5.70 -3.92
C GLY A 92 -16.67 -6.25 -3.80
N SER A 93 -17.19 -6.85 -4.87
CA SER A 93 -18.56 -7.39 -4.88
C SER A 93 -18.81 -8.50 -3.84
N GLN A 94 -17.75 -9.15 -3.36
CA GLN A 94 -17.80 -10.20 -2.35
C GLN A 94 -17.64 -9.68 -0.90
N GLY A 95 -17.46 -8.37 -0.71
CA GLY A 95 -17.29 -7.74 0.59
C GLY A 95 -16.07 -6.84 0.71
N SER A 96 -15.75 -6.43 1.93
CA SER A 96 -14.59 -5.59 2.23
C SER A 96 -13.61 -6.29 3.17
N GLU A 97 -12.32 -6.11 2.93
CA GLU A 97 -11.22 -6.66 3.73
C GLU A 97 -10.24 -5.54 4.08
N GLY A 98 -9.78 -5.52 5.33
CA GLY A 98 -8.89 -4.47 5.85
C GLY A 98 -7.52 -5.00 6.25
N TYR A 99 -6.48 -4.26 5.91
CA TYR A 99 -5.08 -4.55 6.21
C TYR A 99 -4.49 -3.42 7.08
N PRO A 100 -4.72 -3.43 8.41
CA PRO A 100 -4.25 -2.38 9.32
C PRO A 100 -2.80 -2.61 9.74
N SER A 101 -1.98 -1.56 9.71
CA SER A 101 -0.60 -1.63 10.19
C SER A 101 -0.18 -0.34 10.87
N GLU A 102 0.68 -0.45 11.88
CA GLU A 102 1.34 0.69 12.49
C GLU A 102 2.77 0.78 11.96
N PHE A 103 3.28 2.01 11.84
CA PHE A 103 4.64 2.23 11.38
C PHE A 103 5.35 3.28 12.24
N GLU A 104 6.65 3.08 12.33
CA GLU A 104 7.62 4.01 12.88
C GLU A 104 8.64 4.27 11.78
N LEU A 105 8.58 5.45 11.17
CA LEU A 105 9.36 5.79 9.99
C LEU A 105 10.43 6.82 10.30
N PRO A 106 11.70 6.40 10.39
CA PRO A 106 12.82 7.32 10.39
C PRO A 106 12.85 8.16 9.10
N LYS A 107 13.41 9.36 9.20
CA LYS A 107 13.63 10.23 8.06
C LYS A 107 14.41 9.53 6.95
N GLY A 108 13.83 9.55 5.75
CA GLY A 108 14.43 8.94 4.55
C GLY A 108 14.12 7.45 4.38
N SER A 109 13.41 6.83 5.33
CA SER A 109 12.87 5.49 5.19
C SER A 109 11.48 5.50 4.54
N ALA A 110 11.08 4.37 3.98
CA ALA A 110 9.73 4.14 3.45
C ALA A 110 9.12 2.89 4.08
N PHE A 111 7.81 2.91 4.31
CA PHE A 111 7.04 1.75 4.69
C PHE A 111 6.54 1.04 3.44
N PHE A 112 6.54 -0.28 3.43
CA PHE A 112 5.92 -1.07 2.37
C PHE A 112 4.91 -2.06 2.94
N LEU A 113 3.86 -2.31 2.16
CA LEU A 113 2.86 -3.34 2.38
C LEU A 113 2.71 -4.19 1.12
N ILE A 114 2.85 -5.50 1.27
CA ILE A 114 2.62 -6.50 0.22
C ILE A 114 1.43 -7.38 0.58
N GLY A 115 0.66 -7.81 -0.43
CA GLY A 115 -0.46 -8.75 -0.24
C GLY A 115 -1.84 -8.11 -0.10
N ALA A 116 -1.97 -6.78 -0.02
CA ALA A 116 -3.28 -6.11 -0.05
C ALA A 116 -4.03 -6.26 -1.40
N LEU A 117 -3.30 -6.60 -2.47
CA LEU A 117 -3.87 -6.92 -3.77
C LEU A 117 -3.14 -8.12 -4.38
N LYS A 118 -3.85 -9.24 -4.43
CA LYS A 118 -3.44 -10.54 -4.98
C LYS A 118 -4.10 -10.76 -6.34
N VAL A 119 -3.57 -11.72 -7.12
CA VAL A 119 -4.05 -12.03 -8.47
C VAL A 119 -5.53 -12.40 -8.47
N GLU A 120 -5.98 -13.16 -7.47
CA GLU A 120 -7.36 -13.59 -7.28
C GLU A 120 -8.32 -12.47 -6.84
N ASN A 121 -7.80 -11.32 -6.40
CA ASN A 121 -8.67 -10.22 -6.03
C ASN A 121 -9.33 -9.61 -7.26
N PHE A 122 -10.58 -9.17 -7.10
CA PHE A 122 -11.37 -8.55 -8.17
C PHE A 122 -11.54 -9.39 -9.44
N GLN A 123 -11.37 -10.72 -9.42
CA GLN A 123 -11.55 -11.53 -10.64
C GLN A 123 -12.92 -11.33 -11.30
N THR A 124 -13.96 -11.13 -10.50
CA THR A 124 -15.33 -10.83 -10.94
C THR A 124 -15.53 -9.37 -11.35
N ASP A 125 -14.75 -8.45 -10.77
CA ASP A 125 -14.92 -6.99 -10.91
C ASP A 125 -13.88 -6.35 -11.84
N LYS A 126 -12.91 -7.12 -12.35
CA LYS A 126 -11.73 -6.62 -13.09
C LYS A 126 -12.10 -5.78 -14.32
N ASN A 127 -13.21 -6.10 -14.97
CA ASN A 127 -13.68 -5.38 -16.15
C ASN A 127 -14.24 -4.00 -15.80
N LYS A 128 -14.70 -3.80 -14.56
CA LYS A 128 -15.17 -2.51 -14.05
C LYS A 128 -13.99 -1.63 -13.58
N LEU A 129 -12.92 -2.26 -13.09
CA LEU A 129 -11.73 -1.58 -12.55
C LEU A 129 -10.70 -1.28 -13.65
N THR A 130 -10.96 -0.24 -14.43
CA THR A 130 -10.11 0.14 -15.58
C THR A 130 -9.03 1.18 -15.25
N GLY A 131 -9.16 1.90 -14.14
CA GLY A 131 -8.24 2.96 -13.72
C GLY A 131 -7.12 2.50 -12.77
N PRO A 132 -6.15 3.38 -12.47
CA PRO A 132 -5.07 3.06 -11.53
C PRO A 132 -5.53 2.73 -10.11
N PRO A 133 -4.87 1.79 -9.41
CA PRO A 133 -3.71 0.97 -9.84
C PRO A 133 -4.10 -0.37 -10.51
N PHE A 134 -5.36 -0.55 -10.91
CA PHE A 134 -5.91 -1.85 -11.33
C PHE A 134 -5.48 -2.31 -12.73
N GLN A 135 -4.75 -1.49 -13.48
CA GLN A 135 -4.12 -1.91 -14.74
C GLN A 135 -3.15 -3.08 -14.55
N ILE A 136 -2.67 -3.33 -13.33
CA ILE A 136 -1.80 -4.46 -13.01
C ILE A 136 -2.43 -5.81 -13.36
N PHE A 137 -3.76 -5.94 -13.33
CA PHE A 137 -4.45 -7.18 -13.72
C PHE A 137 -4.34 -7.50 -15.22
N LYS A 138 -3.83 -6.57 -16.04
CA LYS A 138 -3.50 -6.80 -17.46
C LYS A 138 -2.05 -7.26 -17.65
N SER A 139 -1.21 -7.18 -16.62
CA SER A 139 0.19 -7.60 -16.68
C SER A 139 0.33 -9.11 -16.59
N GLN A 140 0.91 -9.73 -17.62
CA GLN A 140 1.17 -11.18 -17.60
C GLN A 140 2.11 -11.57 -16.46
N ASP A 141 3.09 -10.74 -16.12
CA ASP A 141 4.02 -11.03 -15.03
C ASP A 141 3.34 -11.02 -13.67
N PHE A 142 2.36 -10.13 -13.45
CA PHE A 142 1.55 -10.15 -12.24
C PHE A 142 0.64 -11.38 -12.21
N MET A 143 -0.07 -11.65 -13.31
CA MET A 143 -0.96 -12.81 -13.43
C MET A 143 -0.24 -14.15 -13.26
N THR A 144 1.03 -14.24 -13.68
CA THR A 144 1.90 -15.42 -13.51
C THR A 144 2.73 -15.38 -12.23
N ARG A 145 2.46 -14.45 -11.31
CA ARG A 145 3.12 -14.31 -9.99
C ARG A 145 4.64 -14.10 -10.07
N LYS A 146 5.14 -13.52 -11.15
CA LYS A 146 6.54 -13.09 -11.28
C LYS A 146 6.80 -11.75 -10.61
N THR A 147 5.75 -10.94 -10.44
CA THR A 147 5.80 -9.64 -9.77
C THR A 147 4.71 -9.56 -8.71
N GLU A 148 4.91 -8.70 -7.72
CA GLU A 148 3.94 -8.44 -6.65
C GLU A 148 3.45 -7.01 -6.68
N PHE A 149 2.22 -6.80 -6.21
CA PHE A 149 1.70 -5.47 -5.94
C PHE A 149 2.19 -5.03 -4.56
N VAL A 150 2.72 -3.80 -4.50
CA VAL A 150 3.26 -3.21 -3.28
C VAL A 150 2.68 -1.82 -3.11
N ILE A 151 2.23 -1.51 -1.89
CA ILE A 151 1.92 -0.15 -1.46
C ILE A 151 3.14 0.39 -0.75
N ILE A 152 3.62 1.56 -1.15
CA ILE A 152 4.76 2.23 -0.54
C ILE A 152 4.27 3.56 0.03
N LEU A 153 4.60 3.80 1.29
CA LEU A 153 4.38 5.07 1.98
C LEU A 153 5.75 5.71 2.26
N GLU A 154 5.94 6.92 1.76
CA GLU A 154 7.16 7.68 1.94
C GLU A 154 6.86 9.05 2.56
N PRO A 155 7.52 9.44 3.67
CA PRO A 155 7.38 10.77 4.23
C PRO A 155 8.17 11.80 3.42
N VAL A 156 7.51 12.90 3.06
CA VAL A 156 8.13 14.06 2.42
C VAL A 156 8.07 15.25 3.37
N TYR A 157 9.22 15.63 3.91
CA TYR A 157 9.38 16.82 4.75
C TYR A 157 9.50 18.05 3.85
N LYS A 158 8.64 19.05 4.06
CA LYS A 158 8.72 20.38 3.46
C LYS A 158 8.74 21.43 4.55
#